data_AF-U3U4P3-F1
#
_entry.id   AF-U3U4P3-F1
#
_cell.length_a   1.000
_cell.length_b   1.000
_cell.length_c   1.000
_cell.angle_alpha   90.00
_cell.angle_beta   90.00
_cell.angle_gamma   90.00
#
_symmetry.space_group_name_H-M   'P 1'
#
loop_
_entity.id
_entity.type
_entity.pdbx_description
1 polymer ?
#
loop_
_entity_poly.entity_id
_entity_poly.type
_entity_poly.pdbx_seq_one_letter_code
_entity_poly.pdbx_strand_id
1 'polypeptide(L)'
;MGNIVTAASVNISNAAGGPALVSSTAGTIVNSGTLRSSSLTAPVVDLRGGKTVFENLGTIVTATAQSVAVAGSNADDVILLTQGEVLGDINPSGGSDTFRWTGGTLNGSLTMGADNNNIADVSGVDLSTTYHLTSGNGTGNSLTFDQITARGGSFSADDLSKGVNLGSGWSIINFANSRWTLTDNLQLAHSTINIDGRSTLYAGDNVHPTLAGGTADSLQVNNSGTLDLTNSSGSPGNTLDINGSLASMGGQANLVTRLNDGGALSNQFTDHINVSGNASGTTLLNVRLDAASSAALTDRNRNGGIEGNEGISLAQVGGNAGQNSFALRDGYLGAGPWQYRLYSFAPGSSGNNYWDYRLAN
;
A
#
# COMPACT_ATOMS: atom_id res chain seq x y z
N MET A 1 -3.41 28.13 -26.59
CA MET A 1 -2.14 28.00 -25.84
C MET A 1 -1.09 27.41 -26.77
N GLY A 2 0.17 27.81 -26.64
CA GLY A 2 1.27 27.33 -27.50
C GLY A 2 1.92 26.05 -26.98
N ASN A 3 2.67 25.36 -27.84
CA ASN A 3 3.44 24.17 -27.48
C ASN A 3 4.93 24.50 -27.45
N ILE A 4 5.64 24.02 -26.44
CA ILE A 4 7.09 24.14 -26.30
C ILE A 4 7.70 22.75 -26.41
N VAL A 5 8.68 22.58 -27.30
CA VAL A 5 9.53 21.40 -27.34
C VAL A 5 10.96 21.89 -27.18
N THR A 6 11.65 21.39 -26.15
CA THR A 6 13.03 21.77 -25.88
C THR A 6 13.94 20.55 -25.82
N ALA A 7 15.11 20.67 -26.43
CA ALA A 7 16.24 19.75 -26.29
C ALA A 7 17.47 20.50 -25.75
N ALA A 8 17.25 21.66 -25.14
CA ALA A 8 18.33 22.54 -24.69
C ALA A 8 19.10 21.94 -23.50
N SER A 9 20.37 22.33 -23.39
CA SER A 9 21.17 22.15 -22.17
C SER A 9 21.24 23.49 -21.45
N VAL A 10 20.52 23.60 -20.33
CA VAL A 10 20.49 24.80 -19.48
C VAL A 10 21.08 24.45 -18.12
N ASN A 11 22.05 25.25 -17.67
CA ASN A 11 22.72 25.04 -16.38
C ASN A 11 22.76 26.36 -15.58
N ILE A 12 21.97 26.42 -14.52
CA ILE A 12 21.99 27.52 -13.55
C ILE A 12 22.85 27.10 -12.36
N SER A 13 24.09 27.57 -12.31
CA SER A 13 25.07 27.14 -11.28
C SER A 13 25.04 27.94 -9.98
N ASN A 14 24.24 29.02 -9.92
CA ASN A 14 24.16 29.88 -8.74
C ASN A 14 23.07 29.37 -7.79
N ALA A 15 23.39 29.22 -6.50
CA ALA A 15 22.44 28.81 -5.46
C ALA A 15 21.30 29.83 -5.22
N ALA A 16 21.53 31.10 -5.56
CA ALA A 16 20.50 32.15 -5.59
C ALA A 16 19.89 32.35 -7.00
N GLY A 17 20.21 31.45 -7.94
CA GLY A 17 19.69 31.50 -9.30
C GLY A 17 18.21 31.08 -9.38
N GLY A 18 17.68 31.13 -10.60
CA GLY A 18 16.29 30.79 -10.88
C GLY A 18 16.09 29.45 -11.59
N PRO A 19 14.90 29.25 -12.17
CA PRO A 19 14.57 28.07 -12.97
C PRO A 19 15.36 28.00 -14.28
N ALA A 20 15.62 26.78 -14.73
CA ALA A 20 16.17 26.50 -16.05
C ALA A 20 15.09 26.57 -17.15
N LEU A 21 13.82 26.35 -16.78
CA LEU A 21 12.66 26.55 -17.62
C LEU A 21 11.58 27.29 -16.84
N VAL A 22 11.01 28.33 -17.44
CA VAL A 22 9.84 29.04 -16.92
C VAL A 22 8.78 29.06 -18.01
N SER A 23 7.56 28.67 -17.66
CA SER A 23 6.39 28.79 -18.52
C SER A 23 5.27 29.49 -17.78
N SER A 24 4.48 30.27 -18.53
CA SER A 24 3.27 30.89 -18.00
C SER A 24 1.99 30.47 -18.71
N THR A 25 1.99 30.37 -20.04
CA THR A 25 0.78 30.16 -20.85
C THR A 25 0.91 29.03 -21.87
N ALA A 26 2.00 28.26 -21.79
CA ALA A 26 2.17 27.09 -22.65
C ALA A 26 1.14 26.03 -22.28
N GLY A 27 0.49 25.44 -23.28
CA GLY A 27 -0.48 24.37 -23.06
C GLY A 27 0.23 23.04 -22.89
N THR A 28 1.29 22.81 -23.65
CA THR A 28 2.10 21.59 -23.59
C THR A 28 3.59 21.93 -23.68
N ILE A 29 4.39 21.28 -22.85
CA ILE A 29 5.84 21.41 -22.80
C ILE A 29 6.44 20.01 -22.81
N VAL A 30 7.37 19.76 -23.72
CA VAL A 30 8.14 18.51 -23.78
C VAL A 30 9.61 18.85 -23.58
N ASN A 31 10.22 18.29 -22.53
CA ASN A 31 11.66 18.37 -22.29
C ASN A 31 12.34 17.08 -22.75
N SER A 32 13.27 17.18 -23.70
CA SER A 32 14.18 16.11 -24.13
C SER A 32 15.65 16.46 -23.89
N GLY A 33 15.92 17.62 -23.31
CA GLY A 33 17.26 18.13 -23.03
C GLY A 33 17.70 17.94 -21.58
N THR A 34 18.65 18.75 -21.15
CA THR A 34 19.19 18.73 -19.79
C THR A 34 18.91 20.07 -19.12
N LEU A 35 18.05 20.07 -18.11
CA LEU A 35 17.71 21.24 -17.31
C LEU A 35 18.31 21.08 -15.92
N ARG A 36 19.22 21.98 -15.53
CA ARG A 36 19.87 21.94 -14.22
C ARG A 36 19.76 23.28 -13.53
N SER A 37 19.44 23.26 -12.25
CA SER A 37 19.56 24.43 -11.38
C SER A 37 20.10 24.03 -10.02
N SER A 38 21.16 24.72 -9.59
CA SER A 38 21.71 24.65 -8.24
C SER A 38 20.95 25.54 -7.25
N SER A 39 19.86 26.20 -7.68
CA SER A 39 19.04 27.02 -6.81
C SER A 39 18.50 26.22 -5.62
N LEU A 40 18.51 26.84 -4.44
CA LEU A 40 17.93 26.28 -3.22
C LEU A 40 16.52 26.82 -2.93
N THR A 41 16.05 27.78 -3.73
CA THR A 41 14.81 28.51 -3.48
C THR A 41 13.86 28.53 -4.69
N ALA A 42 14.36 28.20 -5.89
CA ALA A 42 13.58 28.13 -7.11
C ALA A 42 13.55 26.70 -7.66
N PRO A 43 12.44 26.28 -8.30
CA PRO A 43 12.40 25.00 -8.97
C PRO A 43 13.28 24.98 -10.21
N VAL A 44 13.60 23.81 -10.75
CA VAL A 44 14.30 23.71 -12.06
C VAL A 44 13.35 24.04 -13.21
N VAL A 45 12.11 23.54 -13.13
CA VAL A 45 11.02 23.79 -14.07
C VAL A 45 9.89 24.49 -13.32
N ASP A 46 9.56 25.71 -13.74
CA ASP A 46 8.50 26.53 -13.14
C ASP A 46 7.31 26.66 -14.09
N LEU A 47 6.19 26.05 -13.73
CA LEU A 47 4.95 26.00 -14.52
C LEU A 47 3.83 26.89 -13.93
N ARG A 48 4.13 27.72 -12.93
CA ARG A 48 3.14 28.44 -12.11
C ARG A 48 2.24 29.47 -12.81
N GLY A 49 2.27 29.61 -14.14
CA GLY A 49 1.38 30.55 -14.84
C GLY A 49 0.01 30.01 -15.26
N GLY A 50 -0.26 28.72 -15.03
CA GLY A 50 -1.57 28.12 -15.23
C GLY A 50 -1.49 26.68 -15.72
N LYS A 51 -2.66 26.11 -16.06
CA LYS A 51 -2.80 24.72 -16.51
C LYS A 51 -1.79 24.35 -17.60
N THR A 52 -0.94 23.38 -17.29
CA THR A 52 0.13 22.93 -18.18
C THR A 52 0.18 21.41 -18.27
N VAL A 53 0.40 20.89 -19.49
CA VAL A 53 0.88 19.52 -19.68
C VAL A 53 2.40 19.57 -19.81
N PHE A 54 3.12 18.95 -18.89
CA PHE A 54 4.58 18.84 -18.92
C PHE A 54 5.00 17.38 -19.05
N GLU A 55 5.72 17.05 -20.12
CA GLU A 55 6.31 15.74 -20.33
C GLU A 55 7.84 15.82 -20.25
N ASN A 56 8.42 15.01 -19.37
CA ASN A 56 9.85 14.83 -19.29
C ASN A 56 10.28 13.54 -20.00
N LEU A 57 11.16 13.73 -20.99
CA LEU A 57 11.93 12.70 -21.67
C LEU A 57 13.44 12.83 -21.42
N GLY A 58 13.88 14.00 -20.92
CA GLY A 58 15.27 14.35 -20.69
C GLY A 58 15.69 14.32 -19.22
N THR A 59 16.68 15.12 -18.87
CA THR A 59 17.26 15.16 -17.52
C THR A 59 16.86 16.45 -16.81
N ILE A 60 16.34 16.34 -15.58
CA ILE A 60 16.07 17.46 -14.67
C ILE A 60 16.89 17.23 -13.40
N VAL A 61 17.77 18.18 -13.05
CA VAL A 61 18.64 18.04 -11.87
C VAL A 61 18.60 19.29 -11.01
N THR A 62 18.13 19.10 -9.78
CA THR A 62 18.15 20.10 -8.72
C THR A 62 19.46 20.06 -7.92
N ALA A 63 19.57 20.91 -6.90
CA ALA A 63 20.65 20.86 -5.93
C ALA A 63 20.64 19.60 -5.05
N THR A 64 19.45 19.12 -4.65
CA THR A 64 19.25 17.95 -3.79
C THR A 64 17.98 17.20 -4.15
N ALA A 65 17.86 15.91 -3.78
CA ALA A 65 16.65 15.12 -4.02
C ALA A 65 15.38 15.70 -3.35
N GLN A 66 15.52 16.57 -2.35
CA GLN A 66 14.41 17.26 -1.66
C GLN A 66 14.09 18.63 -2.25
N SER A 67 14.92 19.15 -3.14
CA SER A 67 14.66 20.42 -3.83
C SER A 67 13.60 20.22 -4.91
N VAL A 68 12.78 21.23 -5.18
CA VAL A 68 11.70 21.13 -6.17
C VAL A 68 12.29 21.07 -7.59
N ALA A 69 12.09 19.95 -8.28
CA ALA A 69 12.46 19.78 -9.68
C ALA A 69 11.42 20.45 -10.60
N VAL A 70 10.14 20.20 -10.35
CA VAL A 70 9.03 20.72 -11.15
C VAL A 70 8.00 21.33 -10.20
N ALA A 71 7.68 22.61 -10.39
CA ALA A 71 6.60 23.28 -9.65
C ALA A 71 5.42 23.55 -10.59
N GLY A 72 4.24 23.03 -10.25
CA GLY A 72 2.96 23.33 -10.87
C GLY A 72 2.32 24.59 -10.29
N SER A 73 1.12 24.89 -10.77
CA SER A 73 0.34 26.10 -10.52
C SER A 73 -0.76 25.88 -9.47
N ASN A 74 -1.81 26.69 -9.50
CA ASN A 74 -3.05 26.45 -8.72
C ASN A 74 -4.18 25.94 -9.63
N ALA A 75 -3.85 25.52 -10.85
CA ALA A 75 -4.78 24.99 -11.84
C ALA A 75 -4.37 23.56 -12.17
N ASP A 76 -5.32 22.76 -12.64
CA ASP A 76 -5.10 21.35 -12.96
C ASP A 76 -3.91 21.13 -13.91
N ASP A 77 -2.82 20.58 -13.38
CA ASP A 77 -1.61 20.29 -14.11
C ASP A 77 -1.51 18.80 -14.45
N VAL A 78 -0.85 18.50 -15.57
CA VAL A 78 -0.57 17.13 -15.99
C VAL A 78 0.93 16.98 -16.16
N ILE A 79 1.55 16.18 -15.29
CA ILE A 79 2.98 15.90 -15.33
C ILE A 79 3.19 14.44 -15.74
N LEU A 80 3.93 14.26 -16.84
CA LEU A 80 4.24 12.96 -17.42
C LEU A 80 5.74 12.70 -17.29
N LEU A 81 6.11 11.66 -16.56
CA LEU A 81 7.47 11.11 -16.53
C LEU A 81 7.47 9.81 -17.34
N THR A 82 7.73 9.95 -18.63
CA THR A 82 7.66 8.84 -19.60
C THR A 82 9.05 8.30 -19.94
N GLN A 83 10.10 9.13 -19.85
CA GLN A 83 11.51 8.74 -19.97
C GLN A 83 12.40 9.67 -19.14
N GLY A 84 13.72 9.52 -19.27
CA GLY A 84 14.69 10.45 -18.71
C GLY A 84 14.91 10.29 -17.21
N GLU A 85 15.50 11.30 -16.58
CA GLU A 85 15.92 11.25 -15.19
C GLU A 85 15.51 12.53 -14.46
N VAL A 86 14.99 12.39 -13.24
CA VAL A 86 14.68 13.50 -12.35
C VAL A 86 15.39 13.30 -11.02
N LEU A 87 16.22 14.28 -10.64
CA LEU A 87 16.65 14.48 -9.24
C LEU A 87 15.83 15.63 -8.66
N GLY A 88 15.03 15.36 -7.63
CA GLY A 88 14.23 16.36 -6.92
C GLY A 88 12.76 15.97 -6.70
N ASP A 89 12.01 16.89 -6.09
CA ASP A 89 10.57 16.76 -5.82
C ASP A 89 9.74 17.30 -7.00
N ILE A 90 8.75 16.55 -7.43
CA ILE A 90 7.74 16.98 -8.38
C ILE A 90 6.53 17.45 -7.58
N ASN A 91 6.19 18.72 -7.69
CA ASN A 91 5.20 19.38 -6.87
C ASN A 91 4.20 20.17 -7.73
N PRO A 92 3.11 19.53 -8.20
CA PRO A 92 2.03 20.20 -8.93
C PRO A 92 1.36 21.34 -8.14
N SER A 93 1.45 21.34 -6.81
CA SER A 93 0.90 22.35 -5.91
C SER A 93 -0.63 22.35 -5.77
N GLY A 94 -1.37 23.18 -6.49
CA GLY A 94 -2.82 23.34 -6.28
C GLY A 94 -3.61 23.01 -7.55
N GLY A 95 -4.87 22.62 -7.39
CA GLY A 95 -5.71 22.13 -8.47
C GLY A 95 -5.96 20.61 -8.39
N SER A 96 -6.67 20.08 -9.38
CA SER A 96 -6.85 18.64 -9.54
C SER A 96 -5.80 18.10 -10.51
N ASP A 97 -4.67 17.67 -9.96
CA ASP A 97 -3.47 17.35 -10.72
C ASP A 97 -3.40 15.89 -11.13
N THR A 98 -2.69 15.62 -12.23
CA THR A 98 -2.37 14.27 -12.68
C THR A 98 -0.87 14.10 -12.84
N PHE A 99 -0.30 13.14 -12.12
CA PHE A 99 1.06 12.67 -12.33
C PHE A 99 1.04 11.25 -12.89
N ARG A 100 1.76 11.02 -13.99
CA ARG A 100 1.93 9.68 -14.56
C ARG A 100 3.40 9.36 -14.77
N TRP A 101 3.85 8.32 -14.11
CA TRP A 101 5.22 7.81 -14.18
C TRP A 101 5.25 6.42 -14.79
N THR A 102 5.76 6.33 -16.02
CA THR A 102 5.72 5.11 -16.85
C THR A 102 7.07 4.74 -17.45
N GLY A 103 8.10 5.55 -17.20
CA GLY A 103 9.48 5.28 -17.58
C GLY A 103 10.43 6.29 -16.97
N GLY A 104 11.73 6.14 -17.22
CA GLY A 104 12.74 6.98 -16.60
C GLY A 104 12.90 6.72 -15.10
N THR A 105 13.57 7.65 -14.40
CA THR A 105 13.86 7.56 -12.97
C THR A 105 13.46 8.81 -12.20
N LEU A 106 13.08 8.62 -10.93
CA LEU A 106 12.84 9.68 -9.96
C LEU A 106 13.67 9.41 -8.70
N ASN A 107 14.80 10.12 -8.59
CA ASN A 107 15.57 10.22 -7.35
C ASN A 107 15.09 11.45 -6.58
N GLY A 108 14.10 11.24 -5.72
CA GLY A 108 13.36 12.32 -5.09
C GLY A 108 11.94 11.90 -4.78
N SER A 109 10.99 12.79 -5.05
CA SER A 109 9.64 12.68 -4.49
C SER A 109 8.54 13.19 -5.43
N LEU A 110 7.31 12.81 -5.09
CA LEU A 110 6.09 13.42 -5.60
C LEU A 110 5.27 13.99 -4.44
N THR A 111 4.91 15.26 -4.54
CA THR A 111 4.05 15.99 -3.60
C THR A 111 2.86 16.62 -4.33
N MET A 112 1.72 15.92 -4.41
CA MET A 112 0.56 16.33 -5.23
C MET A 112 -0.22 17.55 -4.72
N GLY A 113 0.00 18.00 -3.48
CA GLY A 113 -0.78 19.09 -2.89
C GLY A 113 -2.12 18.69 -2.29
N ALA A 114 -2.87 19.65 -1.76
CA ALA A 114 -3.95 19.42 -0.80
C ALA A 114 -5.37 19.44 -1.36
N ASP A 115 -5.53 19.81 -2.63
CA ASP A 115 -6.84 19.87 -3.29
C ASP A 115 -7.38 18.48 -3.63
N ASN A 116 -8.60 18.44 -4.16
CA ASN A 116 -9.34 17.22 -4.46
C ASN A 116 -8.91 16.60 -5.79
N ASN A 117 -9.16 15.30 -5.94
CA ASN A 117 -9.03 14.54 -7.18
C ASN A 117 -7.63 14.54 -7.81
N ASN A 118 -6.58 14.63 -6.99
CA ASN A 118 -5.22 14.39 -7.43
C ASN A 118 -5.02 12.91 -7.80
N ILE A 119 -4.44 12.65 -8.96
CA ILE A 119 -4.21 11.30 -9.48
C ILE A 119 -2.72 11.07 -9.69
N ALA A 120 -2.17 10.04 -9.06
CA ALA A 120 -0.82 9.56 -9.31
C ALA A 120 -0.88 8.12 -9.84
N ASP A 121 -0.43 7.93 -11.08
CA ASP A 121 -0.33 6.63 -11.73
C ASP A 121 1.14 6.25 -11.91
N VAL A 122 1.59 5.20 -11.24
CA VAL A 122 2.98 4.74 -11.21
C VAL A 122 3.03 3.32 -11.78
N SER A 123 3.65 3.15 -12.95
CA SER A 123 3.60 1.88 -13.69
C SER A 123 4.97 1.42 -14.20
N GLY A 124 5.37 0.20 -13.83
CA GLY A 124 6.53 -0.49 -14.39
C GLY A 124 7.90 0.16 -14.14
N VAL A 125 8.01 1.01 -13.12
CA VAL A 125 9.22 1.79 -12.79
C VAL A 125 9.85 1.37 -11.47
N ASP A 126 11.13 1.70 -11.27
CA ASP A 126 11.85 1.44 -10.02
C ASP A 126 11.64 2.59 -9.01
N LEU A 127 11.24 2.22 -7.79
CA LEU A 127 10.99 3.15 -6.68
C LEU A 127 12.14 3.16 -5.65
N SER A 128 13.26 2.49 -5.91
CA SER A 128 14.37 2.32 -4.96
C SER A 128 15.00 3.63 -4.47
N THR A 129 14.91 4.70 -5.26
CA THR A 129 15.39 6.06 -4.92
C THR A 129 14.26 7.05 -4.65
N THR A 130 13.02 6.57 -4.58
CA THR A 130 11.86 7.42 -4.31
C THR A 130 11.65 7.55 -2.82
N TYR A 131 11.76 8.75 -2.31
CA TYR A 131 11.60 9.06 -0.89
C TYR A 131 10.12 8.97 -0.50
N HIS A 132 9.25 9.65 -1.25
CA HIS A 132 7.84 9.66 -0.96
C HIS A 132 6.95 9.89 -2.19
N LEU A 133 5.72 9.40 -2.10
CA LEU A 133 4.63 9.66 -3.02
C LEU A 133 3.42 10.08 -2.18
N THR A 134 3.24 11.39 -2.01
CA THR A 134 2.26 11.93 -1.08
C THR A 134 1.25 12.83 -1.76
N SER A 135 0.10 12.94 -1.10
CA SER A 135 -0.93 13.93 -1.37
C SER A 135 -1.30 14.60 -0.05
N GLY A 136 -1.94 15.76 -0.11
CA GLY A 136 -2.64 16.34 1.04
C GLY A 136 -4.05 15.75 1.19
N ASN A 137 -4.78 16.26 2.17
CA ASN A 137 -6.03 15.65 2.68
C ASN A 137 -7.29 15.88 1.82
N GLY A 138 -7.14 16.33 0.58
CA GLY A 138 -8.25 16.44 -0.36
C GLY A 138 -8.94 15.10 -0.61
N THR A 139 -10.22 15.18 -0.93
CA THR A 139 -11.06 14.03 -1.26
C THR A 139 -10.80 13.55 -2.69
N GLY A 140 -10.96 12.25 -2.93
CA GLY A 140 -10.81 11.67 -4.27
C GLY A 140 -9.36 11.50 -4.73
N ASN A 141 -8.38 11.86 -3.90
CA ASN A 141 -6.96 11.69 -4.20
C ASN A 141 -6.62 10.19 -4.34
N SER A 142 -6.04 9.79 -5.47
CA SER A 142 -5.82 8.39 -5.82
C SER A 142 -4.37 8.11 -6.21
N LEU A 143 -3.80 7.05 -5.64
CA LEU A 143 -2.50 6.50 -6.03
C LEU A 143 -2.68 5.10 -6.59
N THR A 144 -2.19 4.88 -7.80
CA THR A 144 -2.23 3.58 -8.47
C THR A 144 -0.82 3.07 -8.70
N PHE A 145 -0.55 1.86 -8.21
CA PHE A 145 0.63 1.09 -8.54
C PHE A 145 0.25 0.01 -9.54
N ASP A 146 0.84 0.03 -10.73
CA ASP A 146 0.71 -1.01 -11.75
C ASP A 146 2.05 -1.65 -12.07
N GLN A 147 2.17 -2.97 -12.02
CA GLN A 147 3.44 -3.66 -12.31
C GLN A 147 4.61 -3.19 -11.43
N ILE A 148 4.34 -2.81 -10.18
CA ILE A 148 5.35 -2.32 -9.24
C ILE A 148 5.77 -3.45 -8.30
N THR A 149 7.07 -3.55 -8.05
CA THR A 149 7.63 -4.33 -6.93
C THR A 149 8.42 -3.38 -6.05
N ALA A 150 7.86 -3.05 -4.88
CA ALA A 150 8.42 -2.05 -3.99
C ALA A 150 8.01 -2.29 -2.54
N ARG A 151 8.47 -1.43 -1.64
CA ARG A 151 8.18 -1.48 -0.21
C ARG A 151 7.96 -0.09 0.34
N GLY A 152 7.18 0.00 1.41
CA GLY A 152 6.89 1.27 2.06
C GLY A 152 5.66 1.23 2.97
N GLY A 153 5.25 2.41 3.42
CA GLY A 153 4.13 2.61 4.34
C GLY A 153 3.91 4.11 4.59
N SER A 154 3.15 4.45 5.62
CA SER A 154 2.92 5.84 6.03
C SER A 154 3.87 6.21 7.17
N PHE A 155 4.79 7.14 6.91
CA PHE A 155 5.83 7.53 7.87
C PHE A 155 5.69 9.00 8.26
N SER A 156 6.16 9.35 9.48
CA SER A 156 6.24 10.75 9.93
C SER A 156 7.36 11.54 9.22
N ALA A 157 8.36 10.84 8.70
CA ALA A 157 9.46 11.40 7.93
C ALA A 157 9.97 10.35 6.93
N ASP A 158 10.58 10.80 5.84
CA ASP A 158 11.12 9.91 4.82
C ASP A 158 12.32 9.12 5.34
N ASP A 159 12.33 7.83 5.07
CA ASP A 159 13.41 6.91 5.40
C ASP A 159 13.53 5.84 4.30
N LEU A 160 14.49 6.02 3.39
CA LEU A 160 14.72 5.07 2.29
C LEU A 160 15.05 3.65 2.77
N SER A 161 15.55 3.48 4.00
CA SER A 161 15.76 2.14 4.58
C SER A 161 14.44 1.43 4.90
N LYS A 162 13.33 2.16 4.96
CA LYS A 162 11.95 1.65 5.06
C LYS A 162 11.22 1.67 3.71
N GLY A 163 11.75 2.36 2.70
CA GLY A 163 11.16 2.43 1.36
C GLY A 163 10.34 3.69 1.16
N VAL A 164 9.33 3.62 0.30
CA VAL A 164 8.56 4.80 -0.12
C VAL A 164 7.57 5.20 0.98
N ASN A 165 7.65 6.46 1.40
CA ASN A 165 6.63 7.05 2.27
C ASN A 165 5.38 7.41 1.44
N LEU A 166 4.23 6.83 1.78
CA LEU A 166 2.95 7.12 1.13
C LEU A 166 2.18 8.26 1.81
N GLY A 167 2.68 8.77 2.95
CA GLY A 167 2.02 9.80 3.73
C GLY A 167 0.64 9.36 4.19
N SER A 168 -0.27 10.32 4.39
CA SER A 168 -1.62 10.07 4.90
C SER A 168 -2.72 10.74 4.08
N GLY A 169 -2.42 11.31 2.92
CA GLY A 169 -3.38 12.12 2.15
C GLY A 169 -4.19 11.37 1.09
N TRP A 170 -3.84 10.12 0.79
CA TRP A 170 -4.53 9.36 -0.25
C TRP A 170 -5.94 8.98 0.21
N SER A 171 -6.92 9.14 -0.67
CA SER A 171 -8.28 8.64 -0.48
C SER A 171 -8.42 7.19 -0.94
N ILE A 172 -7.69 6.85 -2.00
CA ILE A 172 -7.71 5.53 -2.64
C ILE A 172 -6.27 5.12 -2.94
N ILE A 173 -5.91 3.88 -2.62
CA ILE A 173 -4.68 3.24 -3.07
C ILE A 173 -5.03 1.96 -3.84
N ASN A 174 -4.55 1.85 -5.07
CA ASN A 174 -4.79 0.71 -5.95
C ASN A 174 -3.49 -0.05 -6.17
N PHE A 175 -3.51 -1.35 -5.89
CA PHE A 175 -2.47 -2.30 -6.30
C PHE A 175 -2.99 -3.12 -7.47
N ALA A 176 -2.40 -2.90 -8.64
CA ALA A 176 -2.68 -3.61 -9.88
C ALA A 176 -1.42 -4.38 -10.31
N ASN A 177 -1.52 -5.71 -10.46
CA ASN A 177 -0.40 -6.58 -10.83
C ASN A 177 0.91 -6.27 -10.07
N SER A 178 0.81 -5.92 -8.78
CA SER A 178 1.90 -5.33 -8.00
C SER A 178 2.23 -6.15 -6.76
N ARG A 179 3.49 -6.05 -6.33
CA ARG A 179 4.04 -6.68 -5.11
C ARG A 179 4.51 -5.58 -4.18
N TRP A 180 3.74 -5.34 -3.12
CA TRP A 180 4.06 -4.29 -2.14
C TRP A 180 4.39 -4.90 -0.78
N THR A 181 5.57 -4.61 -0.25
CA THR A 181 5.94 -4.99 1.11
C THR A 181 5.67 -3.84 2.08
N LEU A 182 4.77 -4.07 3.03
CA LEU A 182 4.53 -3.14 4.14
C LEU A 182 5.73 -3.16 5.07
N THR A 183 6.21 -1.98 5.42
CA THR A 183 7.34 -1.79 6.34
C THR A 183 6.95 -0.95 7.56
N ASP A 184 5.70 -0.52 7.60
CA ASP A 184 5.00 0.17 8.67
C ASP A 184 3.49 0.08 8.37
N ASN A 185 2.68 0.76 9.17
CA ASN A 185 1.27 0.98 8.95
C ASN A 185 0.99 1.71 7.64
N LEU A 186 -0.23 1.58 7.15
CA LEU A 186 -0.75 2.37 6.04
C LEU A 186 -1.95 3.20 6.52
N GLN A 187 -1.82 4.51 6.44
CA GLN A 187 -2.83 5.48 6.82
C GLN A 187 -3.31 6.22 5.57
N LEU A 188 -4.61 6.21 5.32
CA LEU A 188 -5.24 6.99 4.26
C LEU A 188 -5.96 8.20 4.87
N ALA A 189 -6.17 9.25 4.08
CA ALA A 189 -7.04 10.37 4.46
C ALA A 189 -8.51 9.98 4.38
N HIS A 190 -8.82 9.03 3.49
CA HIS A 190 -10.13 8.41 3.36
C HIS A 190 -9.93 6.90 3.30
N SER A 191 -10.63 6.17 2.44
CA SER A 191 -11.13 4.87 2.91
C SER A 191 -10.92 3.68 1.99
N THR A 192 -10.27 3.74 0.83
CA THR A 192 -10.27 2.55 -0.06
C THR A 192 -8.87 2.04 -0.39
N ILE A 193 -8.65 0.76 -0.14
CA ILE A 193 -7.52 0.01 -0.68
C ILE A 193 -8.07 -1.07 -1.61
N ASN A 194 -7.57 -1.11 -2.85
CA ASN A 194 -7.93 -2.13 -3.82
C ASN A 194 -6.70 -3.01 -4.11
N ILE A 195 -6.87 -4.33 -4.02
CA ILE A 195 -5.83 -5.32 -4.31
C ILE A 195 -6.37 -6.24 -5.40
N ASP A 196 -5.85 -6.11 -6.62
CA ASP A 196 -6.30 -6.91 -7.75
C ASP A 196 -5.86 -8.39 -7.64
N GLY A 197 -6.42 -9.24 -8.50
CA GLY A 197 -6.17 -10.69 -8.48
C GLY A 197 -4.74 -11.12 -8.80
N ARG A 198 -3.87 -10.21 -9.25
CA ARG A 198 -2.46 -10.48 -9.55
C ARG A 198 -1.52 -9.83 -8.54
N SER A 199 -2.05 -9.10 -7.58
CA SER A 199 -1.29 -8.35 -6.60
C SER A 199 -1.06 -9.14 -5.32
N THR A 200 0.03 -8.80 -4.64
CA THR A 200 0.37 -9.32 -3.31
C THR A 200 0.77 -8.17 -2.41
N LEU A 201 0.10 -8.08 -1.26
CA LEU A 201 0.47 -7.19 -0.16
C LEU A 201 1.13 -8.03 0.92
N TYR A 202 2.43 -7.81 1.14
CA TYR A 202 3.19 -8.52 2.17
C TYR A 202 3.09 -7.78 3.50
N ALA A 203 2.67 -8.49 4.55
CA ALA A 203 2.38 -7.96 5.88
C ALA A 203 3.10 -8.73 7.01
N GLY A 204 4.05 -9.62 6.66
CA GLY A 204 4.87 -10.36 7.63
C GLY A 204 6.10 -9.58 8.10
N ASP A 205 7.19 -10.31 8.32
CA ASP A 205 8.49 -9.79 8.78
C ASP A 205 8.43 -9.01 10.11
N ASN A 206 7.52 -9.42 11.01
CA ASN A 206 7.33 -8.81 12.32
C ASN A 206 6.98 -7.30 12.25
N VAL A 207 6.37 -6.87 11.15
CA VAL A 207 5.92 -5.47 10.97
C VAL A 207 4.62 -5.20 11.73
N HIS A 208 3.73 -6.18 11.80
CA HIS A 208 2.40 -6.07 12.42
C HIS A 208 1.59 -4.86 11.92
N PRO A 209 1.44 -4.69 10.58
CA PRO A 209 0.87 -3.46 10.06
C PRO A 209 -0.63 -3.33 10.36
N THR A 210 -1.03 -2.10 10.67
CA THR A 210 -2.42 -1.64 10.65
C THR A 210 -2.68 -0.89 9.35
N LEU A 211 -3.72 -1.32 8.63
CA LEU A 211 -4.31 -0.56 7.53
C LEU A 211 -5.47 0.27 8.09
N ALA A 212 -5.42 1.59 7.90
CA ALA A 212 -6.42 2.51 8.45
C ALA A 212 -6.86 3.57 7.43
N GLY A 213 -8.13 3.96 7.54
CA GLY A 213 -8.70 5.10 6.81
C GLY A 213 -8.68 6.38 7.63
N GLY A 214 -9.25 7.46 7.09
CA GLY A 214 -9.25 8.78 7.72
C GLY A 214 -9.87 8.85 9.11
N THR A 215 -10.82 7.98 9.40
CA THR A 215 -11.39 7.81 10.75
C THR A 215 -11.37 6.34 11.17
N ALA A 216 -11.55 6.08 12.47
CA ALA A 216 -11.70 4.72 12.99
C ALA A 216 -12.77 3.94 12.20
N ASP A 217 -12.45 2.69 11.88
CA ASP A 217 -13.28 1.72 11.16
C ASP A 217 -13.75 2.14 9.75
N SER A 218 -13.22 3.25 9.21
CA SER A 218 -13.67 3.78 7.92
C SER A 218 -13.04 3.11 6.72
N LEU A 219 -12.00 2.30 6.89
CA LEU A 219 -11.31 1.66 5.78
C LEU A 219 -12.21 0.60 5.12
N GLN A 220 -12.10 0.48 3.80
CA GLN A 220 -12.64 -0.58 2.97
C GLN A 220 -11.48 -1.18 2.18
N VAL A 221 -11.16 -2.44 2.46
CA VAL A 221 -10.18 -3.22 1.69
C VAL A 221 -10.94 -4.13 0.74
N ASN A 222 -10.78 -3.91 -0.56
CA ASN A 222 -11.31 -4.80 -1.60
C ASN A 222 -10.19 -5.71 -2.07
N ASN A 223 -10.26 -6.99 -1.68
CA ASN A 223 -9.20 -7.96 -1.96
C ASN A 223 -9.67 -9.02 -2.96
N SER A 224 -9.03 -9.05 -4.13
CA SER A 224 -9.06 -10.18 -5.07
C SER A 224 -7.71 -10.89 -5.17
N GLY A 225 -6.65 -10.29 -4.61
CA GLY A 225 -5.27 -10.77 -4.65
C GLY A 225 -4.87 -11.58 -3.42
N THR A 226 -3.63 -11.38 -2.97
CA THR A 226 -3.05 -12.10 -1.83
C THR A 226 -2.62 -11.14 -0.74
N LEU A 227 -3.10 -11.37 0.49
CA LEU A 227 -2.51 -10.84 1.72
C LEU A 227 -1.49 -11.88 2.23
N ASP A 228 -0.20 -11.55 2.26
CA ASP A 228 0.84 -12.53 2.58
C ASP A 228 1.58 -12.16 3.87
N LEU A 229 1.34 -12.91 4.94
CA LEU A 229 2.00 -12.73 6.23
C LEU A 229 3.26 -13.61 6.36
N THR A 230 3.58 -14.39 5.33
CA THR A 230 4.61 -15.45 5.37
C THR A 230 5.97 -15.03 4.82
N ASN A 231 6.13 -13.76 4.41
CA ASN A 231 7.36 -13.22 3.83
C ASN A 231 8.54 -13.05 4.82
N SER A 232 8.36 -13.50 6.07
CA SER A 232 9.45 -13.66 7.04
C SER A 232 10.22 -14.97 6.83
N SER A 233 11.14 -15.30 7.73
CA SER A 233 11.84 -16.60 7.78
C SER A 233 10.91 -17.81 8.03
N GLY A 234 9.59 -17.60 8.06
CA GLY A 234 8.59 -18.64 8.23
C GLY A 234 8.29 -18.99 9.68
N SER A 235 8.56 -18.08 10.61
CA SER A 235 8.02 -18.15 11.97
C SER A 235 6.58 -17.62 12.00
N PRO A 236 5.66 -18.29 12.71
CA PRO A 236 4.34 -17.74 12.97
C PRO A 236 4.42 -16.53 13.91
N GLY A 237 3.36 -15.72 13.91
CA GLY A 237 3.12 -14.66 14.89
C GLY A 237 2.86 -13.28 14.30
N ASN A 238 2.92 -13.14 12.97
CA ASN A 238 2.66 -11.87 12.31
C ASN A 238 1.17 -11.53 12.41
N THR A 239 0.84 -10.24 12.51
CA THR A 239 -0.54 -9.78 12.51
C THR A 239 -0.78 -8.80 11.38
N LEU A 240 -1.96 -8.85 10.77
CA LEU A 240 -2.44 -7.81 9.87
C LEU A 240 -3.75 -7.27 10.43
N ASP A 241 -3.74 -6.00 10.83
CA ASP A 241 -4.92 -5.33 11.37
C ASP A 241 -5.56 -4.46 10.28
N ILE A 242 -6.85 -4.68 10.02
CA ILE A 242 -7.67 -3.87 9.13
C ILE A 242 -8.63 -3.07 10.00
N ASN A 243 -8.34 -1.78 10.15
CA ASN A 243 -9.18 -0.82 10.87
C ASN A 243 -10.34 -0.35 9.98
N GLY A 244 -11.24 -1.30 9.70
CA GLY A 244 -12.36 -1.16 8.79
C GLY A 244 -12.84 -2.50 8.26
N SER A 245 -13.43 -2.51 7.07
CA SER A 245 -14.06 -3.68 6.46
C SER A 245 -13.19 -4.34 5.40
N LEU A 246 -13.30 -5.67 5.28
CA LEU A 246 -12.67 -6.50 4.26
C LEU A 246 -13.75 -7.09 3.34
N ALA A 247 -13.78 -6.69 2.08
CA ALA A 247 -14.57 -7.34 1.04
C ALA A 247 -13.65 -8.22 0.18
N SER A 248 -13.86 -9.54 0.24
CA SER A 248 -13.04 -10.50 -0.48
C SER A 248 -13.78 -11.13 -1.64
N MET A 249 -13.29 -10.91 -2.87
CA MET A 249 -13.84 -11.47 -4.11
C MET A 249 -12.99 -12.65 -4.60
N GLY A 250 -12.80 -13.64 -3.73
CA GLY A 250 -11.87 -14.75 -3.97
C GLY A 250 -10.41 -14.43 -3.61
N GLY A 251 -10.20 -13.37 -2.81
CA GLY A 251 -8.90 -13.03 -2.27
C GLY A 251 -8.36 -14.12 -1.34
N GLN A 252 -7.04 -14.21 -1.24
CA GLN A 252 -6.33 -15.18 -0.45
C GLN A 252 -5.57 -14.53 0.70
N ALA A 253 -5.31 -15.32 1.74
CA ALA A 253 -4.35 -14.98 2.77
C ALA A 253 -3.37 -16.15 2.99
N ASN A 254 -2.07 -15.86 2.93
CA ASN A 254 -1.04 -16.82 3.30
C ASN A 254 -0.67 -16.61 4.77
N LEU A 255 -0.72 -17.67 5.56
CA LEU A 255 -0.45 -17.66 7.00
C LEU A 255 0.53 -18.77 7.37
N VAL A 256 1.37 -18.55 8.36
CA VAL A 256 2.14 -19.58 9.05
C VAL A 256 1.49 -19.91 10.39
N THR A 257 1.32 -21.19 10.68
CA THR A 257 0.78 -21.66 11.96
C THR A 257 1.65 -22.78 12.53
N ARG A 258 1.92 -22.73 13.83
CA ARG A 258 2.37 -23.91 14.59
C ARG A 258 1.15 -24.71 14.99
N LEU A 259 0.97 -25.86 14.36
CA LEU A 259 -0.16 -26.73 14.65
C LEU A 259 0.10 -27.56 15.91
N ASN A 260 -0.29 -27.01 17.05
CA ASN A 260 -0.35 -27.68 18.35
C ASN A 260 -1.82 -27.89 18.77
N ASP A 261 -2.07 -28.07 20.07
CA ASP A 261 -3.40 -28.29 20.65
C ASP A 261 -4.21 -26.99 20.82
N GLY A 262 -3.64 -25.83 20.47
CA GLY A 262 -4.30 -24.54 20.54
C GLY A 262 -4.86 -24.20 21.93
N GLY A 263 -6.05 -23.60 21.98
CA GLY A 263 -6.74 -23.29 23.22
C GLY A 263 -6.50 -21.85 23.70
N ALA A 264 -5.87 -21.67 24.86
CA ALA A 264 -5.54 -20.33 25.37
C ALA A 264 -4.58 -19.58 24.43
N LEU A 265 -4.73 -18.26 24.31
CA LEU A 265 -3.93 -17.43 23.39
C LEU A 265 -2.40 -17.57 23.61
N SER A 266 -1.96 -17.76 24.86
CA SER A 266 -0.54 -17.99 25.18
C SER A 266 0.02 -19.30 24.62
N ASN A 267 -0.84 -20.20 24.14
CA ASN A 267 -0.48 -21.45 23.48
C ASN A 267 -0.80 -21.44 21.98
N GLN A 268 -1.18 -20.30 21.40
CA GLN A 268 -1.42 -20.17 19.96
C GLN A 268 -0.25 -19.44 19.31
N PHE A 269 0.42 -20.09 18.36
CA PHE A 269 1.50 -19.48 17.58
C PHE A 269 1.10 -19.51 16.11
N THR A 270 0.52 -18.42 15.64
CA THR A 270 0.03 -18.32 14.28
C THR A 270 0.11 -16.89 13.80
N ASP A 271 0.24 -16.73 12.49
CA ASP A 271 -0.12 -15.47 11.84
C ASP A 271 -1.64 -15.25 11.96
N HIS A 272 -2.05 -14.00 12.05
CA HIS A 272 -3.43 -13.63 12.38
C HIS A 272 -3.92 -12.42 11.59
N ILE A 273 -5.17 -12.45 11.12
CA ILE A 273 -5.83 -11.30 10.48
C ILE A 273 -6.95 -10.77 11.37
N ASN A 274 -6.89 -9.50 11.72
CA ASN A 274 -7.96 -8.83 12.47
C ASN A 274 -8.70 -7.84 11.56
N VAL A 275 -10.03 -7.89 11.58
CA VAL A 275 -10.90 -6.94 10.88
C VAL A 275 -11.80 -6.28 11.92
N SER A 276 -11.66 -4.99 12.15
CA SER A 276 -12.50 -4.30 13.16
C SER A 276 -13.93 -4.08 12.68
N GLY A 277 -14.12 -3.84 11.36
CA GLY A 277 -15.39 -3.67 10.69
C GLY A 277 -15.99 -4.98 10.17
N ASN A 278 -16.63 -4.94 9.00
CA ASN A 278 -17.34 -6.08 8.42
C ASN A 278 -16.43 -6.94 7.54
N ALA A 279 -16.74 -8.24 7.42
CA ALA A 279 -16.14 -9.13 6.43
C ALA A 279 -17.20 -9.70 5.48
N SER A 280 -17.03 -9.46 4.19
CA SER A 280 -17.96 -9.92 3.14
C SER A 280 -17.24 -10.71 2.05
N GLY A 281 -17.99 -11.57 1.35
CA GLY A 281 -17.40 -12.56 0.45
C GLY A 281 -16.64 -13.64 1.21
N THR A 282 -15.62 -14.23 0.60
CA THR A 282 -14.81 -15.31 1.23
C THR A 282 -13.32 -15.08 0.99
N THR A 283 -12.55 -14.95 2.06
CA THR A 283 -11.09 -15.01 2.02
C THR A 283 -10.60 -16.44 2.19
N LEU A 284 -9.83 -16.94 1.23
CA LEU A 284 -9.27 -18.28 1.26
C LEU A 284 -7.93 -18.30 2.01
N LEU A 285 -7.88 -19.02 3.12
CA LEU A 285 -6.70 -19.18 3.97
C LEU A 285 -5.82 -20.31 3.43
N ASN A 286 -4.59 -19.97 3.07
CA ASN A 286 -3.52 -20.90 2.74
C ASN A 286 -2.57 -20.99 3.94
N VAL A 287 -2.72 -22.05 4.73
CA VAL A 287 -2.01 -22.23 6.00
C VAL A 287 -0.79 -23.12 5.78
N ARG A 288 0.40 -22.55 6.00
CA ARG A 288 1.65 -23.30 6.04
C ARG A 288 2.00 -23.65 7.49
N LEU A 289 2.35 -24.90 7.71
CA LEU A 289 2.81 -25.35 9.01
C LEU A 289 4.26 -24.96 9.26
N ASP A 290 4.55 -24.46 10.47
CA ASP A 290 5.93 -24.28 10.91
C ASP A 290 6.58 -25.65 11.25
N ALA A 291 7.91 -25.68 11.32
CA ALA A 291 8.65 -26.93 11.55
C ALA A 291 8.42 -27.56 12.93
N ALA A 292 7.91 -26.78 13.90
CA ALA A 292 7.64 -27.24 15.26
C ALA A 292 6.19 -27.72 15.47
N SER A 293 5.42 -27.82 14.38
CA SER A 293 4.05 -28.32 14.41
C SER A 293 4.01 -29.80 14.84
N SER A 294 3.21 -30.10 15.86
CA SER A 294 3.05 -31.45 16.41
C SER A 294 1.82 -32.18 15.86
N ALA A 295 0.93 -31.49 15.13
CA ALA A 295 -0.34 -32.01 14.65
C ALA A 295 -1.15 -32.66 15.79
N ALA A 296 -1.42 -31.89 16.84
CA ALA A 296 -2.14 -32.36 18.03
C ALA A 296 -3.66 -32.26 17.86
N LEU A 297 -4.39 -33.08 18.62
CA LEU A 297 -5.85 -33.00 18.72
C LEU A 297 -6.26 -31.67 19.38
N THR A 298 -7.12 -30.90 18.73
CA THR A 298 -7.58 -29.61 19.25
C THR A 298 -8.88 -29.69 20.06
N ASP A 299 -9.67 -30.76 19.91
CA ASP A 299 -10.68 -31.16 20.90
C ASP A 299 -9.97 -31.56 22.21
N ARG A 300 -9.79 -30.58 23.10
CA ARG A 300 -9.00 -30.72 24.34
C ARG A 300 -9.79 -31.47 25.41
N ASN A 301 -11.11 -31.33 25.41
CA ASN A 301 -11.98 -31.96 26.40
C ASN A 301 -12.44 -33.37 25.95
N ARG A 302 -12.20 -33.73 24.67
CA ARG A 302 -12.49 -35.02 24.03
C ARG A 302 -13.98 -35.36 24.01
N ASN A 303 -14.83 -34.35 23.89
CA ASN A 303 -16.28 -34.53 23.86
C ASN A 303 -16.84 -34.76 22.44
N GLY A 304 -15.98 -34.68 21.41
CA GLY A 304 -16.34 -34.89 20.01
C GLY A 304 -16.95 -33.67 19.31
N GLY A 305 -17.04 -32.53 19.99
CA GLY A 305 -17.37 -31.23 19.44
C GLY A 305 -16.17 -30.28 19.49
N ILE A 306 -16.22 -29.21 18.70
CA ILE A 306 -15.22 -28.13 18.77
C ILE A 306 -15.88 -26.89 19.37
N GLU A 307 -15.36 -26.44 20.50
CA GLU A 307 -15.85 -25.28 21.24
C GLU A 307 -15.05 -24.01 20.93
N GLY A 308 -15.63 -22.85 21.24
CA GLY A 308 -15.03 -21.55 20.92
C GLY A 308 -13.75 -21.21 21.68
N ASN A 309 -13.36 -22.03 22.65
CA ASN A 309 -12.11 -21.97 23.41
C ASN A 309 -11.09 -23.03 22.95
N GLU A 310 -11.39 -23.81 21.92
CA GLU A 310 -10.54 -24.85 21.34
C GLU A 310 -9.96 -24.41 19.99
N GLY A 311 -8.99 -25.15 19.46
CA GLY A 311 -8.34 -24.82 18.19
C GLY A 311 -7.43 -23.58 18.23
N ILE A 312 -7.05 -23.11 17.04
CA ILE A 312 -6.13 -21.99 16.83
C ILE A 312 -6.84 -20.91 16.01
N SER A 313 -6.98 -19.70 16.55
CA SER A 313 -7.62 -18.56 15.89
C SER A 313 -6.74 -18.04 14.76
N LEU A 314 -7.26 -17.98 13.53
CA LEU A 314 -6.54 -17.50 12.36
C LEU A 314 -7.02 -16.12 11.89
N ALA A 315 -8.30 -15.82 12.15
CA ALA A 315 -8.89 -14.54 11.78
C ALA A 315 -10.02 -14.17 12.74
N GLN A 316 -10.21 -12.87 12.95
CA GLN A 316 -11.28 -12.31 13.75
C GLN A 316 -11.97 -11.13 13.04
N VAL A 317 -13.28 -11.00 13.26
CA VAL A 317 -14.08 -9.91 12.69
C VAL A 317 -14.97 -9.29 13.76
N GLY A 318 -14.77 -8.00 14.03
CA GLY A 318 -15.53 -7.25 15.04
C GLY A 318 -16.95 -6.88 14.60
N GLY A 319 -17.16 -6.63 13.31
CA GLY A 319 -18.46 -6.30 12.73
C GLY A 319 -19.23 -7.51 12.21
N ASN A 320 -20.05 -7.29 11.17
CA ASN A 320 -20.82 -8.34 10.54
C ASN A 320 -19.92 -9.25 9.70
N ALA A 321 -20.06 -10.56 9.90
CA ALA A 321 -19.46 -11.60 9.08
C ALA A 321 -20.40 -12.81 9.03
N GLY A 322 -20.04 -13.81 8.24
CA GLY A 322 -20.75 -15.09 8.18
C GLY A 322 -19.80 -16.26 8.35
N GLN A 323 -20.36 -17.47 8.48
CA GLN A 323 -19.57 -18.70 8.67
C GLN A 323 -18.50 -18.91 7.59
N ASN A 324 -18.74 -18.41 6.37
CA ASN A 324 -17.87 -18.56 5.22
C ASN A 324 -17.09 -17.27 4.84
N SER A 325 -17.05 -16.25 5.72
CA SER A 325 -16.21 -15.05 5.43
C SER A 325 -14.74 -15.40 5.33
N PHE A 326 -14.31 -16.47 6.00
CA PHE A 326 -13.02 -17.13 5.81
C PHE A 326 -13.25 -18.61 5.61
N ALA A 327 -12.41 -19.24 4.78
CA ALA A 327 -12.41 -20.69 4.57
C ALA A 327 -10.97 -21.17 4.27
N LEU A 328 -10.64 -22.42 4.57
CA LEU A 328 -9.38 -23.01 4.08
C LEU A 328 -9.44 -23.15 2.57
N ARG A 329 -8.33 -22.84 1.89
CA ARG A 329 -8.24 -22.88 0.42
C ARG A 329 -8.68 -24.21 -0.18
N ASP A 330 -8.28 -25.32 0.45
CA ASP A 330 -8.59 -26.68 0.00
C ASP A 330 -9.74 -27.32 0.81
N GLY A 331 -10.45 -26.52 1.62
CA GLY A 331 -11.54 -26.96 2.51
C GLY A 331 -11.09 -27.70 3.78
N TYR A 332 -9.86 -28.21 3.81
CA TYR A 332 -9.23 -28.83 4.97
C TYR A 332 -7.72 -28.65 4.96
N LEU A 333 -7.08 -28.92 6.10
CA LEU A 333 -5.63 -29.03 6.23
C LEU A 333 -5.29 -30.41 6.79
N GLY A 334 -4.54 -31.22 6.04
CA GLY A 334 -4.07 -32.52 6.50
C GLY A 334 -2.73 -32.39 7.24
N ALA A 335 -2.64 -32.96 8.45
CA ALA A 335 -1.39 -33.00 9.20
C ALA A 335 -1.35 -34.22 10.12
N GLY A 336 -0.29 -35.02 10.00
CA GLY A 336 -0.20 -36.29 10.73
C GLY A 336 -1.40 -37.20 10.45
N PRO A 337 -2.03 -37.81 11.47
CA PRO A 337 -3.21 -38.66 11.30
C PRO A 337 -4.53 -37.86 11.22
N TRP A 338 -4.48 -36.53 11.23
CA TRP A 338 -5.65 -35.68 11.42
C TRP A 338 -6.01 -34.86 10.18
N GLN A 339 -7.30 -34.53 10.09
CA GLN A 339 -7.86 -33.57 9.16
C GLN A 339 -8.40 -32.38 9.95
N TYR A 340 -7.82 -31.20 9.74
CA TYR A 340 -8.27 -29.95 10.34
C TYR A 340 -9.22 -29.22 9.39
N ARG A 341 -10.18 -28.51 9.96
CA ARG A 341 -11.14 -27.64 9.26
C ARG A 341 -11.16 -26.27 9.92
N LEU A 342 -11.74 -25.30 9.23
CA LEU A 342 -12.01 -23.99 9.81
C LEU A 342 -13.40 -23.99 10.43
N TYR A 343 -13.46 -23.77 11.74
CA TYR A 343 -14.70 -23.61 12.50
C TYR A 343 -14.92 -22.12 12.75
N SER A 344 -16.16 -21.67 12.56
CA SER A 344 -16.55 -20.27 12.80
C SER A 344 -17.40 -20.17 14.06
N PHE A 345 -17.05 -19.25 14.96
CA PHE A 345 -17.79 -18.95 16.16
C PHE A 345 -18.37 -17.54 16.06
N ALA A 346 -19.71 -17.43 16.11
CA ALA A 346 -20.38 -16.14 16.09
C ALA A 346 -20.18 -15.38 17.42
N PRO A 347 -20.27 -14.04 17.43
CA PRO A 347 -20.22 -13.24 18.65
C PRO A 347 -21.11 -13.83 19.76
N GLY A 348 -20.56 -13.92 20.97
CA GLY A 348 -21.18 -14.51 22.15
C GLY A 348 -20.97 -16.03 22.30
N SER A 349 -20.64 -16.76 21.24
CA SER A 349 -20.50 -18.23 21.28
C SER A 349 -19.26 -18.70 22.05
N SER A 350 -18.24 -17.85 22.13
CA SER A 350 -16.98 -18.11 22.85
C SER A 350 -16.75 -17.13 24.01
N GLY A 351 -17.78 -16.37 24.41
CA GLY A 351 -17.65 -15.27 25.38
C GLY A 351 -17.01 -13.99 24.82
N ASN A 352 -16.68 -13.96 23.53
CA ASN A 352 -16.14 -12.80 22.83
C ASN A 352 -17.21 -12.07 22.01
N ASN A 353 -17.02 -10.78 21.75
CA ASN A 353 -17.96 -9.95 20.97
C ASN A 353 -17.60 -9.88 19.47
N TYR A 354 -16.86 -10.85 18.95
CA TYR A 354 -16.41 -10.91 17.56
C TYR A 354 -16.65 -12.30 16.95
N TRP A 355 -16.66 -12.37 15.63
CA TRP A 355 -16.53 -13.63 14.90
C TRP A 355 -15.10 -14.14 15.01
N ASP A 356 -14.93 -15.43 15.29
CA ASP A 356 -13.63 -16.07 15.42
C ASP A 356 -13.56 -17.31 14.49
N TYR A 357 -12.53 -17.36 13.65
CA TYR A 357 -12.31 -18.44 12.69
C TYR A 357 -11.11 -19.27 13.12
N ARG A 358 -11.40 -20.49 13.59
CA ARG A 358 -10.42 -21.35 14.25
C ARG A 358 -10.12 -22.61 13.48
N LEU A 359 -8.84 -22.90 13.32
CA LEU A 359 -8.34 -24.16 12.79
C LEU A 359 -8.44 -25.25 13.87
N ALA A 360 -9.21 -26.31 13.61
CA ALA A 360 -9.47 -27.36 14.58
C ALA A 360 -9.80 -28.72 13.92
N ASN A 361 -9.67 -29.79 14.70
CA ASN A 361 -9.96 -31.19 14.42
C ASN A 361 -10.46 -31.91 15.68
#